data_AF-A0AAW0J495-F1
#
_entry.id   AF-A0AAW0J495-F1
#
_cell.length_a   1.000
_cell.length_b   1.000
_cell.length_c   1.000
_cell.angle_alpha   90.00
_cell.angle_beta   90.00
_cell.angle_gamma   90.00
#
_symmetry.space_group_name_H-M   'P 1'
#
loop_
_entity.id
_entity.type
_entity.pdbx_description
1 polymer ?
#
loop_
_entity_poly.entity_id
_entity_poly.type
_entity_poly.pdbx_seq_one_letter_code
_entity_poly.pdbx_strand_id
1 'polypeptide(L)'
;MNTTFVLLLNLLYLLLITESISLEAVPSNSIAVNANVRCIEIERVALQKFRKGLKDPFSRLSSWVGQDCCNWEGIGCNNQTSNVVKLDLGRRAPKYILEKNGW
;
A
#
# COMPACT_ATOMS: atom_id res chain seq x y z
N MET A 1 1.63 27.04 47.79
CA MET A 1 1.02 26.26 46.70
C MET A 1 0.89 24.82 47.19
N ASN A 2 -0.32 24.27 47.29
CA ASN A 2 -0.60 23.03 48.02
C ASN A 2 0.02 21.81 47.28
N THR A 3 0.68 20.90 47.99
CA THR A 3 1.30 19.70 47.40
C THR A 3 0.26 18.79 46.74
N THR A 4 -0.96 18.75 47.29
CA THR A 4 -2.08 18.01 46.68
C THR A 4 -2.49 18.60 45.34
N PHE A 5 -2.46 19.93 45.21
CA PHE A 5 -2.76 20.62 43.94
C PHE A 5 -1.72 20.29 42.87
N VAL A 6 -0.43 20.22 43.24
CA VAL A 6 0.65 19.82 42.33
C VAL A 6 0.47 18.37 41.85
N LEU A 7 0.07 17.45 42.73
CA LEU A 7 -0.19 16.06 42.37
C LEU A 7 -1.40 15.91 41.43
N LEU A 8 -2.47 16.68 41.67
CA LEU A 8 -3.65 16.68 40.80
C LEU A 8 -3.34 17.19 39.39
N LEU A 9 -2.51 18.23 39.27
CA LEU A 9 -2.07 18.74 37.96
C LEU A 9 -1.24 17.71 37.19
N ASN A 10 -0.34 16.99 37.87
CA ASN A 10 0.47 15.94 37.24
C ASN A 10 -0.38 14.75 36.77
N LEU A 11 -1.37 14.32 37.57
CA LEU A 11 -2.29 13.25 37.18
C LEU A 11 -3.15 13.62 35.97
N LEU A 12 -3.66 14.86 35.94
CA LEU A 12 -4.43 15.36 34.80
C LEU A 12 -3.57 15.43 33.54
N TYR A 13 -2.32 15.88 33.66
CA TYR A 13 -1.37 15.92 32.55
C TYR A 13 -1.08 14.53 31.98
N LEU A 14 -0.91 13.52 32.84
CA LEU A 14 -0.72 12.13 32.42
C LEU A 14 -1.94 11.57 31.67
N LEU A 15 -3.16 11.88 32.13
CA LEU A 15 -4.39 11.48 31.42
C LEU A 15 -4.48 12.12 30.03
N LEU A 16 -4.14 13.40 29.90
CA LEU A 16 -4.12 14.11 28.62
C LEU A 16 -3.06 13.56 27.63
N ILE A 17 -1.94 13.03 28.13
CA ILE A 17 -0.91 12.38 27.29
C ILE A 17 -1.43 11.06 26.70
N THR A 18 -2.31 10.33 27.40
CA THR A 18 -2.83 9.05 26.90
C THR A 18 -3.84 9.21 25.76
N GLU A 19 -4.60 10.31 25.72
CA GLU A 19 -5.54 10.62 24.65
C GLU A 19 -4.85 11.14 23.37
N SER A 20 -3.58 11.57 23.48
CA SER A 20 -2.81 12.14 22.36
C SER A 20 -1.90 11.14 21.65
N ILE A 21 -2.02 9.83 21.91
CA ILE A 21 -1.47 8.79 21.02
C ILE A 21 -2.34 8.73 19.75
N SER A 22 -2.27 9.81 18.96
CA SER A 22 -2.58 9.77 17.55
C SER A 22 -1.59 8.80 16.92
N LEU A 23 -2.10 7.88 16.07
CA LEU A 23 -1.27 6.97 15.28
C LEU A 23 -0.01 7.69 14.84
N GLU A 24 1.15 7.15 15.18
CA GLU A 24 2.38 7.59 14.56
C GLU A 24 2.16 7.51 13.06
N ALA A 25 2.06 8.67 12.43
CA ALA A 25 2.37 8.78 11.03
C ALA A 25 3.78 8.20 10.91
N VAL A 26 3.84 6.97 10.39
CA VAL A 26 5.08 6.35 9.90
C VAL A 26 5.90 7.47 9.29
N PRO A 27 7.20 7.61 9.63
CA PRO A 27 8.03 8.67 9.10
C PRO A 27 7.74 8.76 7.61
N SER A 28 7.20 9.89 7.17
CA SER A 28 7.20 10.23 5.77
C SER A 28 8.67 10.42 5.46
N ASN A 29 9.36 9.31 5.19
CA ASN A 29 10.58 9.30 4.45
C ASN A 29 10.10 9.86 3.12
N SER A 30 10.20 11.17 2.96
CA SER A 30 10.15 11.81 1.66
C SER A 30 11.40 11.34 0.92
N ILE A 31 11.40 10.06 0.56
CA ILE A 31 11.97 9.60 -0.70
C ILE A 31 11.41 10.59 -1.67
N ALA A 32 12.29 11.39 -2.29
CA ALA A 32 11.94 12.33 -3.32
C ALA A 32 10.76 11.73 -4.10
N VAL A 33 9.58 12.34 -3.98
CA VAL A 33 8.45 11.92 -4.79
C VAL A 33 8.94 12.25 -6.18
N ASN A 34 9.50 11.25 -6.85
CA ASN A 34 9.60 11.28 -8.29
C ASN A 34 8.17 11.59 -8.70
N ALA A 35 7.91 12.82 -9.14
CA ALA A 35 6.58 13.30 -9.48
C ALA A 35 5.90 12.44 -10.56
N ASN A 36 6.65 11.47 -11.11
CA ASN A 36 6.25 10.50 -12.10
C ASN A 36 5.76 9.17 -11.50
N VAL A 37 5.92 8.90 -10.20
CA VAL A 37 5.42 7.65 -9.58
C VAL A 37 3.93 7.83 -9.29
N ARG A 38 3.08 7.13 -10.05
CA ARG A 38 1.62 7.27 -10.00
C ARG A 38 0.93 6.35 -9.00
N CYS A 39 1.64 5.72 -8.09
CA CYS A 39 1.05 4.74 -7.18
C CYS A 39 1.05 5.23 -5.74
N ILE A 40 -0.11 5.15 -5.08
CA ILE A 40 -0.24 5.47 -3.66
C ILE A 40 0.42 4.36 -2.85
N GLU A 41 1.33 4.73 -1.94
CA GLU A 41 2.14 3.77 -1.18
C GLU A 41 1.30 2.73 -0.42
N ILE A 42 0.19 3.14 0.18
CA ILE A 42 -0.70 2.20 0.89
C ILE A 42 -1.34 1.16 -0.04
N GLU A 43 -1.72 1.57 -1.25
CA GLU A 43 -2.26 0.67 -2.27
C GLU A 43 -1.16 -0.29 -2.77
N ARG A 44 0.04 0.23 -3.02
CA ARG A 44 1.21 -0.58 -3.40
C ARG A 44 1.50 -1.67 -2.37
N VAL A 45 1.52 -1.32 -1.09
CA VAL A 45 1.75 -2.24 0.02
C VAL A 45 0.62 -3.26 0.13
N ALA A 46 -0.64 -2.85 -0.05
CA ALA A 46 -1.78 -3.76 -0.06
C ALA A 46 -1.68 -4.77 -1.22
N LEU A 47 -1.36 -4.31 -2.43
CA LEU A 47 -1.16 -5.17 -3.61
C LEU A 47 0.03 -6.13 -3.43
N GLN A 48 1.12 -5.69 -2.80
CA GLN A 48 2.25 -6.56 -2.46
C GLN A 48 1.86 -7.66 -1.46
N LYS A 49 1.08 -7.33 -0.43
CA LYS A 49 0.54 -8.32 0.51
C LYS A 49 -0.39 -9.30 -0.19
N PHE A 50 -1.28 -8.79 -1.05
CA PHE A 50 -2.18 -9.59 -1.86
C PHE A 50 -1.40 -10.59 -2.74
N ARG A 51 -0.38 -10.13 -3.47
CA ARG A 51 0.53 -10.98 -4.26
C ARG A 51 1.13 -12.13 -3.44
N LYS A 52 1.66 -11.84 -2.25
CA LYS A 52 2.27 -12.86 -1.36
C LYS A 52 1.27 -13.92 -0.90
N GLY A 53 -0.03 -13.58 -0.86
CA GLY A 53 -1.10 -14.51 -0.51
C GLY A 53 -1.53 -15.45 -1.64
N LEU A 54 -1.04 -15.24 -2.88
CA LEU A 54 -1.45 -16.03 -4.03
C LEU A 54 -0.35 -17.01 -4.48
N LYS A 55 -0.77 -18.22 -4.87
CA LYS A 55 0.06 -19.09 -5.69
C LYS A 55 -0.03 -18.61 -7.14
N ASP A 56 1.12 -18.29 -7.73
CA ASP A 56 1.21 -17.80 -9.11
C ASP A 56 2.03 -18.76 -9.99
N PRO A 57 1.48 -19.95 -10.33
CA PRO A 57 2.19 -20.96 -11.12
C PRO A 57 2.48 -20.51 -12.55
N PHE A 58 1.80 -19.47 -13.04
CA PHE A 58 1.92 -18.96 -14.41
C PHE A 58 2.65 -17.62 -14.48
N SER A 59 3.27 -17.16 -13.38
CA SER A 59 4.02 -15.90 -13.32
C SER A 59 3.23 -14.67 -13.80
N ARG A 60 1.92 -14.64 -13.54
CA ARG A 60 1.03 -13.52 -13.92
C ARG A 60 1.33 -12.24 -13.17
N LEU A 61 1.86 -12.36 -11.96
CA LEU A 61 2.21 -11.25 -11.09
C LEU A 61 3.68 -10.86 -11.24
N SER A 62 4.37 -11.32 -12.30
CA SER A 62 5.78 -11.06 -12.54
C SER A 62 6.11 -9.58 -12.72
N SER A 63 5.18 -8.80 -13.30
CA SER A 63 5.32 -7.35 -13.48
C SER A 63 5.12 -6.55 -12.19
N TRP A 64 4.67 -7.17 -11.09
CA TRP A 64 4.34 -6.50 -9.85
C TRP A 64 5.59 -6.21 -9.00
N VAL A 65 6.47 -5.38 -9.54
CA VAL A 65 7.77 -5.00 -8.98
C VAL A 65 7.98 -3.48 -9.06
N GLY A 66 8.73 -2.93 -8.12
CA GLY A 66 9.02 -1.49 -8.06
C GLY A 66 7.95 -0.65 -7.36
N GLN A 67 7.94 0.65 -7.67
CA GLN A 67 7.14 1.66 -6.96
C GLN A 67 5.87 2.09 -7.71
N ASP A 68 5.88 2.10 -9.05
CA ASP A 68 4.73 2.54 -9.85
C ASP A 68 3.78 1.39 -10.18
N CYS A 69 2.89 1.04 -9.24
CA CYS A 69 1.91 -0.03 -9.41
C CYS A 69 0.93 0.20 -10.57
N CYS A 70 0.74 1.43 -11.04
CA CYS A 70 -0.14 1.71 -12.18
C CYS A 70 0.44 1.23 -13.52
N ASN A 71 1.71 0.83 -13.53
CA ASN A 71 2.34 0.17 -14.69
C ASN A 71 2.41 -1.35 -14.53
N TRP A 72 1.93 -1.91 -13.42
CA TRP A 72 1.86 -3.35 -13.25
C TRP A 72 0.76 -3.93 -14.13
N GLU A 73 1.03 -5.10 -14.69
CA GLU A 73 0.07 -5.77 -15.55
C GLU A 73 -1.19 -6.17 -14.76
N GLY A 74 -2.36 -5.87 -15.32
CA GLY A 74 -3.65 -6.13 -14.66
C GLY A 74 -4.08 -5.06 -13.67
N ILE A 75 -3.25 -4.06 -13.36
CA ILE A 75 -3.63 -2.92 -12.52
C ILE A 75 -4.11 -1.77 -13.41
N GLY A 76 -5.29 -1.23 -13.08
CA GLY A 76 -5.78 0.02 -13.68
C GLY A 76 -5.93 1.08 -12.60
N CYS A 77 -5.40 2.27 -12.87
CA CYS A 77 -5.49 3.42 -11.97
C CYS A 77 -6.37 4.52 -12.54
N ASN A 78 -6.96 5.32 -11.65
CA ASN A 78 -7.58 6.58 -12.01
C ASN A 78 -6.48 7.59 -12.40
N ASN A 79 -6.58 8.21 -13.58
CA ASN A 79 -5.55 9.12 -14.08
C ASN A 79 -5.45 10.46 -13.33
N GLN A 80 -6.51 10.87 -12.63
CA GLN A 80 -6.52 12.11 -11.85
C GLN A 80 -6.04 11.88 -10.42
N THR A 81 -6.56 10.83 -9.77
CA THR A 81 -6.30 10.58 -8.35
C THR A 81 -5.20 9.56 -8.10
N SER A 82 -4.69 8.91 -9.14
CA SER A 82 -3.67 7.86 -9.05
C SER A 82 -4.09 6.63 -8.21
N ASN A 83 -5.36 6.53 -7.82
CA ASN A 83 -5.87 5.40 -7.04
C ASN A 83 -6.04 4.18 -7.94
N VAL A 84 -5.78 3.00 -7.40
CA VAL A 84 -6.06 1.72 -8.06
C VAL A 84 -7.57 1.49 -8.11
N VAL A 85 -8.13 1.41 -9.31
CA VAL A 85 -9.58 1.24 -9.54
C VAL A 85 -9.92 -0.09 -10.23
N LYS A 86 -8.92 -0.81 -10.74
CA LYS A 86 -9.10 -2.10 -11.39
C LYS A 86 -7.97 -3.06 -11.02
N LEU A 87 -8.34 -4.29 -10.71
CA LEU A 87 -7.47 -5.44 -10.59
C LEU A 87 -7.99 -6.57 -11.48
N ASP A 88 -7.20 -6.96 -12.47
CA ASP A 88 -7.54 -7.99 -13.45
C ASP A 88 -6.43 -9.05 -13.51
N LEU A 89 -6.74 -10.22 -12.97
CA LEU A 89 -5.83 -11.37 -12.96
C LEU A 89 -6.06 -12.32 -14.14
N GLY A 90 -7.08 -12.04 -14.96
CA GLY A 90 -7.49 -12.73 -16.17
C GLY A 90 -7.53 -14.27 -16.11
N ARG A 91 -7.72 -14.89 -17.27
CA ARG A 91 -7.16 -16.22 -17.55
C ARG A 91 -6.21 -16.04 -18.73
N ARG A 92 -4.90 -15.98 -18.50
CA ARG A 92 -3.98 -16.22 -19.61
C ARG A 92 -4.00 -17.73 -19.86
N ALA A 93 -4.51 -18.14 -21.03
CA ALA A 93 -4.20 -19.48 -21.52
C ALA A 93 -2.67 -19.60 -21.49
N PRO A 94 -2.13 -20.65 -20.87
CA PRO A 94 -0.70 -20.84 -20.86
C PRO A 94 -0.17 -20.77 -22.29
N LYS A 95 0.96 -20.09 -22.49
CA LYS A 95 1.55 -19.91 -23.83
C LYS A 95 1.71 -21.25 -24.56
N TYR A 96 1.97 -22.33 -23.82
CA TYR A 96 2.02 -23.71 -24.34
C TYR A 96 0.70 -24.22 -24.96
N ILE A 97 -0.46 -23.71 -24.54
CA ILE A 97 -1.77 -24.05 -25.13
C ILE A 97 -1.97 -23.29 -26.44
N LEU A 98 -1.51 -22.03 -26.52
CA LEU A 98 -1.64 -21.21 -27.72
C LEU A 98 -0.70 -21.72 -28.84
N GLU A 99 0.55 -22.00 -28.51
CA GLU A 99 1.55 -22.53 -29.46
C GLU A 99 1.17 -23.94 -29.97
N LYS A 100 0.52 -24.78 -29.17
CA LYS A 100 0.00 -26.10 -29.63
C LYS A 100 -1.19 -26.01 -30.57
N ASN A 101 -1.97 -24.94 -30.49
CA ASN A 101 -3.21 -24.78 -31.28
C ASN A 101 -3.00 -23.97 -32.57
N GLY A 102 -1.78 -23.45 -32.82
CA GLY A 102 -1.41 -22.83 -34.09
C GLY A 102 -2.08 -21.47 -34.35
N TRP A 103 -2.16 -20.61 -33.33
CA TRP A 103 -2.63 -19.23 -33.43
C TRP A 103 -1.45 -18.27 -33.30
#